data_AF-A0A8C8U8W1-F1
#
_entry.id   AF-A0A8C8U8W1-F1
#
_cell.length_a   1.000
_cell.length_b   1.000
_cell.length_c   1.000
_cell.angle_alpha   90.00
_cell.angle_beta   90.00
_cell.angle_gamma   90.00
#
_symmetry.space_group_name_H-M   'P 1'
#
loop_
_entity.id
_entity.type
_entity.pdbx_description
1 polymer ?
#
loop_
_entity_poly.entity_id
_entity_poly.type
_entity_poly.pdbx_seq_one_letter_code
_entity_poly.pdbx_strand_id
1 'polypeptide(L)'
;MSVQTPPTLEELGRQVLLRNEDLAISALEKLPWTLFPALFKDAFNGGHTRIVKAMVAAWPFPYLPVGTLMKTPNLEIFQAVLDGVDMHLKREFHSGSEQFQVLDLRNVHHEFWNIWTGREDGACSAATVDERPVVKVLPRYALRRRHLKVVTDLCLRLRLNGEQTCFLQWVQQRKDFLQLHCINMKIWTVPMYTVKEILSVFHPGRIEELELNTGWDVSTLARFAPCIGQMRSLRKFSLARICRNTFRIGTRTADREERCISKVIAQFSKLHCLQHLSMNGIYFLKDHMKQILR
;
A
#
# COMPACT_ATOMS: atom_id res chain seq x y z
N MET A 1 8.59 -40.14 18.25
CA MET A 1 8.02 -40.33 16.90
C MET A 1 6.77 -39.45 16.82
N SER A 2 6.84 -38.27 16.19
CA SER A 2 5.62 -37.47 16.00
C SER A 2 4.80 -38.10 14.89
N VAL A 3 3.58 -38.51 15.20
CA VAL A 3 2.61 -39.00 14.21
C VAL A 3 2.16 -37.78 13.41
N GLN A 4 2.56 -37.67 12.14
CA GLN A 4 2.01 -36.66 11.24
C GLN A 4 0.58 -37.05 10.88
N THR A 5 -0.36 -36.16 11.14
CA THR A 5 -1.74 -36.28 10.68
C THR A 5 -1.75 -36.36 9.15
N PRO A 6 -2.48 -37.32 8.55
CA PRO A 6 -2.57 -37.40 7.10
C PRO A 6 -3.27 -36.15 6.53
N PRO A 7 -2.88 -35.70 5.32
CA PRO A 7 -3.46 -34.53 4.69
C PRO A 7 -4.94 -34.76 4.35
N THR A 8 -5.72 -33.70 4.47
CA THR A 8 -7.15 -33.69 4.11
C THR A 8 -7.34 -33.77 2.59
N LEU A 9 -8.54 -34.17 2.15
CA LEU A 9 -8.87 -34.21 0.72
C LEU A 9 -8.74 -32.83 0.06
N GLU A 10 -9.05 -31.76 0.81
CA GLU A 10 -8.91 -30.39 0.33
C GLU A 10 -7.43 -30.05 0.08
N GLU A 11 -6.55 -30.35 1.03
CA GLU A 11 -5.11 -30.13 0.89
C GLU A 11 -4.52 -30.91 -0.29
N LEU A 12 -4.92 -32.17 -0.45
CA LEU A 12 -4.53 -32.98 -1.60
C LEU A 12 -5.03 -32.36 -2.91
N GLY A 13 -6.27 -31.88 -2.94
CA GLY A 13 -6.84 -31.17 -4.09
C GLY A 13 -6.03 -29.94 -4.47
N ARG A 14 -5.68 -29.09 -3.50
CA ARG A 14 -4.83 -27.91 -3.74
C ARG A 14 -3.45 -28.30 -4.25
N GLN A 15 -2.80 -29.30 -3.65
CA GLN A 15 -1.49 -29.79 -4.11
C GLN A 15 -1.52 -30.30 -5.56
N VAL A 16 -2.60 -31.00 -5.95
CA VAL A 16 -2.77 -31.48 -7.34
C VAL A 16 -2.92 -30.29 -8.29
N LEU A 17 -3.70 -29.28 -7.94
CA LEU A 17 -3.85 -28.07 -8.75
C LEU A 17 -2.51 -27.34 -8.91
N LEU A 18 -1.75 -27.16 -7.82
CA LEU A 18 -0.44 -26.48 -7.88
C LEU A 18 0.61 -27.21 -8.74
N ARG A 19 0.50 -28.55 -8.86
CA ARG A 19 1.38 -29.35 -9.74
C ARG A 19 1.04 -29.23 -11.22
N ASN A 20 -0.20 -28.85 -11.55
CA ASN A 20 -0.67 -28.75 -12.92
C ASN A 20 -1.30 -27.37 -13.16
N GLU A 21 -0.47 -26.42 -13.58
CA GLU A 21 -0.89 -25.02 -13.74
C GLU A 21 -2.04 -24.83 -14.73
N ASP A 22 -2.05 -25.56 -15.85
CA ASP A 22 -3.10 -25.44 -16.86
C ASP A 22 -4.45 -25.97 -16.33
N LEU A 23 -4.41 -27.06 -15.56
CA LEU A 23 -5.58 -27.56 -14.83
C LEU A 23 -6.04 -26.55 -13.78
N ALA A 24 -5.12 -25.98 -12.99
CA ALA A 24 -5.46 -24.97 -11.99
C ALA A 24 -6.15 -23.76 -12.59
N ILE A 25 -5.59 -23.21 -13.67
CA ILE A 25 -6.12 -22.03 -14.36
C ILE A 25 -7.49 -22.31 -14.97
N SER A 26 -7.67 -23.45 -15.65
CA SER A 26 -8.96 -23.83 -16.25
C SER A 26 -10.04 -24.15 -15.21
N ALA A 27 -9.64 -24.60 -14.02
CA ALA A 27 -10.56 -24.89 -12.92
C ALA A 27 -11.06 -23.63 -12.18
N LEU A 28 -10.38 -22.48 -12.29
CA LEU A 28 -10.70 -21.27 -11.50
C LEU A 28 -12.16 -20.83 -11.63
N GLU A 29 -12.78 -20.97 -12.81
CA GLU A 29 -14.17 -20.57 -13.02
C GLU A 29 -15.18 -21.47 -12.28
N LYS A 30 -14.80 -22.71 -11.99
CA LYS A 30 -15.64 -23.70 -11.31
C LYS A 30 -15.22 -23.93 -9.86
N LEU A 31 -14.09 -23.34 -9.45
CA LEU A 31 -13.55 -23.51 -8.12
C LEU A 31 -14.46 -22.81 -7.11
N PRO A 32 -14.88 -23.48 -6.03
CA PRO A 32 -15.60 -22.83 -4.95
C PRO A 32 -14.80 -21.65 -4.40
N TRP A 33 -15.45 -20.49 -4.26
CA TRP A 33 -14.82 -19.26 -3.76
C TRP A 33 -14.19 -19.42 -2.37
N THR A 34 -14.65 -20.39 -1.58
CA THR A 34 -14.07 -20.75 -0.27
C THR A 34 -12.66 -21.33 -0.36
N LEU A 35 -12.29 -21.97 -1.47
CA LEU A 35 -10.96 -22.55 -1.69
C LEU A 35 -9.94 -21.55 -2.26
N PHE A 36 -10.42 -20.42 -2.80
CA PHE A 36 -9.57 -19.42 -3.45
C PHE A 36 -8.48 -18.87 -2.53
N PRO A 37 -8.76 -18.43 -1.28
CA PRO A 37 -7.72 -17.84 -0.45
C PRO A 37 -6.62 -18.83 -0.06
N ALA A 38 -6.99 -20.06 0.31
CA ALA A 38 -6.03 -21.11 0.65
C ALA A 38 -5.14 -21.46 -0.55
N LEU A 39 -5.76 -21.71 -1.72
CA LEU A 39 -5.02 -22.01 -2.95
C LEU A 39 -4.11 -20.85 -3.39
N PHE A 40 -4.58 -19.60 -3.26
CA PHE A 40 -3.78 -18.42 -3.59
C PHE A 40 -2.57 -18.29 -2.69
N LYS A 41 -2.74 -18.49 -1.38
CA LYS A 41 -1.64 -18.46 -0.41
C LYS A 41 -0.61 -19.55 -0.72
N ASP A 42 -1.06 -20.77 -1.03
CA ASP A 42 -0.18 -21.88 -1.38
C ASP A 42 0.56 -21.60 -2.71
N ALA A 43 -0.16 -21.09 -3.72
CA ALA A 43 0.42 -20.69 -5.01
C ALA A 43 1.46 -19.58 -4.85
N PHE A 44 1.16 -18.56 -4.03
CA PHE A 44 2.04 -17.44 -3.74
C PHE A 44 3.32 -17.90 -3.06
N ASN A 45 3.19 -18.69 -1.99
CA ASN A 45 4.34 -19.21 -1.23
C ASN A 45 5.18 -20.20 -2.05
N GLY A 46 4.54 -20.97 -2.93
CA GLY A 46 5.20 -21.92 -3.84
C GLY A 46 5.85 -21.28 -5.07
N GLY A 47 5.69 -19.97 -5.30
CA GLY A 47 6.27 -19.31 -6.46
C GLY A 47 5.54 -19.60 -7.79
N HIS A 48 4.28 -20.03 -7.74
CA HIS A 48 3.48 -20.38 -8.93
C HIS A 48 2.91 -19.13 -9.63
N THR A 49 3.79 -18.37 -10.30
CA THR A 49 3.46 -17.05 -10.90
C THR A 49 2.27 -17.08 -11.86
N ARG A 50 2.15 -18.11 -12.72
CA ARG A 50 1.02 -18.25 -13.66
C ARG A 50 -0.31 -18.43 -12.95
N ILE A 51 -0.33 -19.27 -11.90
CA ILE A 51 -1.52 -19.48 -11.07
C ILE A 51 -1.88 -18.19 -10.31
N VAL A 52 -0.90 -17.56 -9.65
CA VAL A 52 -1.10 -16.29 -8.92
C VAL A 52 -1.71 -15.23 -9.82
N LYS A 53 -1.15 -15.02 -11.02
CA LYS A 53 -1.65 -14.06 -12.00
C LYS A 53 -3.11 -14.34 -12.38
N ALA A 54 -3.44 -15.58 -12.70
CA ALA A 54 -4.80 -15.96 -13.07
C ALA A 54 -5.78 -15.82 -11.90
N MET A 55 -5.37 -16.16 -10.69
CA MET A 55 -6.19 -16.02 -9.49
C MET A 55 -6.46 -14.57 -9.10
N VAL A 56 -5.49 -13.66 -9.23
CA VAL A 56 -5.75 -12.23 -9.03
C VAL A 56 -6.73 -11.70 -10.09
N ALA A 57 -6.59 -12.15 -11.34
CA ALA A 57 -7.49 -11.75 -12.41
C ALA A 57 -8.95 -12.19 -12.16
N ALA A 58 -9.12 -13.37 -11.55
CA ALA A 58 -10.40 -13.98 -11.21
C ALA A 58 -10.77 -13.84 -9.73
N TRP A 59 -10.16 -12.91 -8.99
CA TRP A 59 -10.29 -12.84 -7.55
C TRP A 59 -11.76 -12.62 -7.14
N PRO A 60 -12.36 -13.53 -6.34
CA PRO A 60 -13.81 -13.52 -6.13
C PRO A 60 -14.25 -12.58 -5.00
N PHE A 61 -13.33 -11.91 -4.31
CA PHE A 61 -13.63 -11.03 -3.16
C PHE A 61 -13.34 -9.56 -3.49
N PRO A 62 -13.96 -8.61 -2.76
CA PRO A 62 -13.70 -7.20 -2.98
C PRO A 62 -12.33 -6.71 -2.51
N TYR A 63 -11.68 -7.48 -1.65
CA TYR A 63 -10.44 -7.09 -0.97
C TYR A 63 -9.40 -8.21 -1.10
N LEU A 64 -8.17 -7.85 -1.47
CA LEU A 64 -7.03 -8.76 -1.56
C LEU A 64 -5.83 -8.21 -0.76
N PRO A 65 -5.52 -8.76 0.43
CA PRO A 65 -4.38 -8.34 1.25
C PRO A 65 -3.11 -9.12 0.90
N VAL A 66 -2.39 -8.69 -0.13
CA VAL A 66 -1.14 -9.36 -0.56
C VAL A 66 0.04 -9.02 0.34
N GLY A 67 0.07 -7.81 0.91
CA GLY A 67 1.25 -7.33 1.66
C GLY A 67 1.68 -8.22 2.83
N THR A 68 0.75 -8.94 3.45
CA THR A 68 1.04 -9.92 4.52
C THR A 68 1.78 -11.17 4.03
N LEU A 69 1.64 -11.51 2.75
CA LEU A 69 2.34 -12.65 2.13
C LEU A 69 3.75 -12.24 1.67
N MET A 70 3.99 -10.94 1.47
CA MET A 70 5.27 -10.38 1.01
C MET A 70 6.32 -10.22 2.13
N LYS A 71 6.33 -11.11 3.12
CA LYS A 71 7.36 -11.07 4.20
C LYS A 71 8.77 -11.24 3.62
N THR A 72 8.89 -12.10 2.62
CA THR A 72 10.10 -12.30 1.81
C THR A 72 9.85 -11.70 0.43
N PRO A 73 10.62 -10.68 0.02
CA PRO A 73 10.45 -10.06 -1.28
C PRO A 73 10.71 -11.08 -2.41
N ASN A 74 9.73 -11.24 -3.31
CA ASN A 74 9.87 -12.02 -4.53
C ASN A 74 9.30 -11.17 -5.68
N LEU A 75 10.20 -10.64 -6.51
CA LEU A 75 9.87 -9.74 -7.60
C LEU A 75 8.97 -10.41 -8.65
N GLU A 76 9.20 -11.68 -8.98
CA GLU A 76 8.44 -12.40 -10.01
C GLU A 76 7.00 -12.62 -9.57
N ILE A 77 6.80 -13.06 -8.33
CA ILE A 77 5.46 -13.23 -7.76
C ILE A 77 4.74 -11.89 -7.61
N PHE A 78 5.46 -10.84 -7.20
CA PHE A 78 4.88 -9.51 -7.10
C PHE A 78 4.46 -8.97 -8.48
N GLN A 79 5.30 -9.14 -9.51
CA GLN A 79 4.96 -8.82 -10.90
C GLN A 79 3.73 -9.62 -11.35
N ALA A 80 3.65 -10.91 -11.03
CA ALA A 80 2.50 -11.74 -11.34
C ALA A 80 1.19 -11.23 -10.71
N VAL A 81 1.25 -10.72 -9.48
CA VAL A 81 0.11 -10.05 -8.83
C VAL A 81 -0.32 -8.82 -9.63
N LEU A 82 0.61 -7.92 -9.96
CA LEU A 82 0.31 -6.70 -10.71
C LEU A 82 -0.21 -6.99 -12.13
N ASP A 83 0.36 -7.99 -12.79
CA ASP A 83 -0.11 -8.50 -14.07
C ASP A 83 -1.54 -9.06 -13.98
N GLY A 84 -1.86 -9.75 -12.89
CA GLY A 84 -3.20 -10.26 -12.64
C GLY A 84 -4.22 -9.13 -12.41
N VAL A 85 -3.80 -8.05 -11.75
CA VAL A 85 -4.60 -6.82 -11.65
C VAL A 85 -4.86 -6.22 -13.03
N ASP A 86 -3.87 -6.20 -13.93
CA ASP A 86 -4.06 -5.70 -15.29
C ASP A 86 -5.06 -6.52 -16.07
N MET A 87 -5.00 -7.85 -15.93
CA MET A 87 -5.97 -8.75 -16.55
C MET A 87 -7.37 -8.49 -15.99
N HIS A 88 -7.48 -8.29 -14.68
CA HIS A 88 -8.74 -7.91 -14.03
C HIS A 88 -9.30 -6.59 -14.59
N LEU A 89 -8.48 -5.54 -14.67
CA LEU A 89 -8.87 -4.22 -15.17
C LEU A 89 -9.26 -4.23 -16.66
N LYS A 90 -8.69 -5.14 -17.47
CA LYS A 90 -9.03 -5.30 -18.89
C LYS A 90 -10.28 -6.14 -19.15
N ARG A 91 -10.77 -6.89 -18.16
CA ARG A 91 -11.89 -7.81 -18.36
C ARG A 91 -13.18 -7.01 -18.57
N GLU A 92 -13.76 -7.11 -19.76
CA GLU A 92 -15.09 -6.55 -20.02
C GLU A 92 -16.13 -7.35 -19.21
N PHE A 93 -16.76 -6.67 -18.25
CA PHE A 93 -17.95 -7.04 -17.50
C PHE A 93 -18.36 -8.54 -17.58
N HIS A 94 -17.76 -9.36 -16.73
CA HIS A 94 -18.28 -10.69 -16.43
C HIS A 94 -18.81 -10.70 -14.99
N SER A 95 -20.06 -11.14 -14.85
CA SER A 95 -20.91 -11.01 -13.66
C SER A 95 -20.37 -11.63 -12.37
N GLY A 96 -19.34 -12.48 -12.42
CA GLY A 96 -18.68 -13.06 -11.25
C GLY A 96 -17.44 -12.29 -10.75
N SER A 97 -16.79 -11.52 -11.62
CA SER A 97 -15.49 -10.87 -11.36
C SER A 97 -15.63 -9.43 -10.83
N GLU A 98 -16.84 -8.89 -10.70
CA GLU A 98 -17.06 -7.46 -10.39
C GLU A 98 -16.77 -7.07 -8.92
N GLN A 99 -16.29 -8.01 -8.11
CA GLN A 99 -16.08 -7.79 -6.69
C GLN A 99 -14.76 -7.05 -6.43
N PHE A 100 -13.65 -7.48 -7.04
CA PHE A 100 -12.30 -7.03 -6.69
C PHE A 100 -12.12 -5.51 -6.87
N GLN A 101 -12.00 -4.81 -5.75
CA GLN A 101 -12.03 -3.34 -5.68
C GLN A 101 -10.81 -2.77 -4.95
N VAL A 102 -10.21 -3.54 -4.05
CA VAL A 102 -9.12 -3.08 -3.19
C VAL A 102 -7.98 -4.07 -3.18
N LEU A 103 -6.81 -3.64 -3.66
CA LEU A 103 -5.54 -4.31 -3.45
C LEU A 103 -4.84 -3.67 -2.24
N ASP A 104 -4.55 -4.45 -1.20
CA ASP A 104 -3.77 -3.98 -0.05
C ASP A 104 -2.37 -4.61 -0.07
N LEU A 105 -1.37 -3.75 -0.23
CA LEU A 105 0.05 -4.10 -0.26
C LEU A 105 0.75 -3.84 1.08
N ARG A 106 0.03 -3.41 2.11
CA ARG A 106 0.61 -3.18 3.43
C ARG A 106 0.94 -4.49 4.12
N ASN A 107 2.09 -4.53 4.77
CA ASN A 107 2.49 -5.65 5.62
C ASN A 107 1.92 -5.47 7.04
N VAL A 108 0.59 -5.51 7.15
CA VAL A 108 -0.14 -5.41 8.43
C VAL A 108 -0.93 -6.69 8.63
N HIS A 109 -0.90 -7.27 9.83
CA HIS A 109 -1.63 -8.51 10.08
C HIS A 109 -3.13 -8.32 9.80
N HIS A 110 -3.68 -9.16 8.93
CA HIS A 110 -5.10 -9.18 8.59
C HIS A 110 -5.73 -10.49 9.04
N GLU A 111 -6.88 -10.41 9.73
CA GLU A 111 -7.70 -11.58 10.09
C GLU A 111 -8.19 -12.35 8.87
N PHE A 112 -8.19 -11.71 7.69
CA PHE A 112 -8.57 -12.31 6.41
C PHE A 112 -7.95 -13.70 6.20
N TRP A 113 -6.62 -13.82 6.31
CA TRP A 113 -5.98 -15.13 6.09
C TRP A 113 -6.34 -16.14 7.18
N ASN A 114 -6.52 -15.71 8.42
CA ASN A 114 -6.84 -16.63 9.53
C ASN A 114 -8.25 -17.23 9.40
N ILE A 115 -9.22 -16.45 8.92
CA ILE A 115 -10.59 -16.92 8.65
C ILE A 115 -10.57 -18.02 7.58
N TRP A 116 -9.74 -17.86 6.56
CA TRP A 116 -9.72 -18.76 5.40
C TRP A 116 -8.70 -19.90 5.48
N THR A 117 -7.72 -19.83 6.36
CA THR A 117 -6.68 -20.86 6.47
C THR A 117 -6.77 -21.71 7.72
N GLY A 118 -7.80 -21.50 8.57
CA GLY A 118 -8.05 -22.26 9.79
C GLY A 118 -6.90 -22.22 10.80
N ARG A 119 -7.07 -21.56 11.95
CA ARG A 119 -6.09 -21.72 13.02
C ARG A 119 -6.44 -22.94 13.87
N GLU A 120 -5.45 -23.79 14.14
CA GLU A 120 -5.45 -24.95 15.03
C GLU A 120 -5.56 -24.63 16.54
N ASP A 121 -5.86 -23.40 16.96
CA ASP A 121 -6.03 -23.12 18.39
C ASP A 121 -6.96 -21.93 18.61
N GLY A 122 -8.08 -22.20 19.27
CA GLY A 122 -9.03 -21.19 19.75
C GLY A 122 -10.48 -21.54 19.45
N ALA A 123 -11.19 -22.00 20.47
CA ALA A 123 -12.59 -22.42 20.45
C ALA A 123 -13.51 -21.54 19.59
N CYS A 124 -14.24 -22.20 18.70
CA CYS A 124 -15.26 -21.63 17.85
C CYS A 124 -16.37 -20.94 18.66
N SER A 125 -16.75 -19.73 18.26
CA SER A 125 -18.15 -19.32 18.33
C SER A 125 -18.71 -19.38 16.91
N ALA A 126 -19.66 -20.28 16.69
CA ALA A 126 -20.35 -20.42 15.41
C ALA A 126 -21.16 -19.15 15.13
N ALA A 127 -20.66 -18.30 14.24
CA ALA A 127 -21.49 -17.29 13.59
C ALA A 127 -22.05 -17.93 12.32
N THR A 128 -23.36 -18.10 12.29
CA THR A 128 -24.15 -18.47 11.11
C THR A 128 -23.79 -17.56 9.94
N VAL A 129 -23.21 -18.12 8.89
CA VAL A 129 -23.07 -17.46 7.60
C VAL A 129 -24.46 -17.44 6.99
N ASP A 130 -25.11 -16.29 7.08
CA ASP A 130 -26.36 -16.05 6.37
C ASP A 130 -26.23 -14.89 5.38
N GLU A 131 -26.81 -15.16 4.23
CA GLU A 131 -27.16 -14.32 3.09
C GLU A 131 -26.08 -13.51 2.36
N ARG A 132 -26.01 -13.81 1.06
CA ARG A 132 -25.39 -13.00 0.00
C ARG A 132 -25.77 -11.53 0.21
N PRO A 133 -24.82 -10.58 0.19
CA PRO A 133 -25.21 -9.18 0.10
C PRO A 133 -25.95 -9.01 -1.22
N VAL A 134 -27.24 -8.63 -1.14
CA VAL A 134 -28.04 -8.24 -2.30
C VAL A 134 -27.30 -7.10 -2.98
N VAL A 135 -26.64 -7.43 -4.10
CA VAL A 135 -25.92 -6.47 -4.93
C VAL A 135 -26.97 -5.53 -5.51
N LYS A 136 -27.04 -4.31 -4.98
CA LYS A 136 -27.78 -3.23 -5.64
C LYS A 136 -27.19 -3.08 -7.05
N VAL A 137 -27.98 -3.41 -8.06
CA VAL A 137 -27.61 -3.26 -9.47
C VAL A 137 -27.39 -1.77 -9.71
N LEU A 138 -26.12 -1.37 -9.74
CA LEU A 138 -25.74 0.01 -10.06
C LEU A 138 -26.06 0.27 -11.54
N PRO A 139 -26.57 1.47 -11.89
CA PRO A 139 -26.90 1.80 -13.27
C PRO A 139 -25.71 1.60 -14.22
N ARG A 140 -25.96 1.09 -15.43
CA ARG A 140 -24.95 0.77 -16.47
C ARG A 140 -23.97 1.92 -16.82
N TYR A 141 -24.31 3.17 -16.51
CA TYR A 141 -23.43 4.33 -16.71
C TYR A 141 -22.50 4.63 -15.52
N ALA A 142 -22.83 4.19 -14.30
CA ALA A 142 -21.98 4.36 -13.09
C ALA A 142 -20.77 3.39 -13.09
N LEU A 143 -20.78 2.40 -13.97
CA LEU A 143 -19.78 1.34 -14.08
C LEU A 143 -18.62 1.67 -15.04
N ARG A 144 -18.67 2.80 -15.77
CA ARG A 144 -17.71 3.08 -16.84
C ARG A 144 -16.27 3.37 -16.39
N ARG A 145 -15.99 3.59 -15.10
CA ARG A 145 -14.62 3.77 -14.55
C ARG A 145 -14.55 3.47 -13.05
N ARG A 146 -14.67 2.20 -12.64
CA ARG A 146 -14.28 1.85 -11.26
C ARG A 146 -12.77 1.87 -11.19
N HIS A 147 -12.22 2.84 -10.46
CA HIS A 147 -10.80 2.86 -10.19
C HIS A 147 -10.52 1.80 -9.12
N LEU A 148 -9.56 0.92 -9.36
CA LEU A 148 -9.13 -0.02 -8.33
C LEU A 148 -8.41 0.76 -7.23
N LYS A 149 -8.84 0.61 -5.98
CA LYS A 149 -8.14 1.20 -4.85
C LYS A 149 -6.89 0.37 -4.54
N VAL A 150 -5.74 1.01 -4.50
CA VAL A 150 -4.48 0.38 -4.07
C VAL A 150 -4.05 1.04 -2.77
N VAL A 151 -3.98 0.26 -1.70
CA VAL A 151 -3.53 0.69 -0.38
C VAL A 151 -2.10 0.20 -0.18
N THR A 152 -1.20 1.08 0.22
CA THR A 152 0.23 0.74 0.34
C THR A 152 0.96 1.58 1.38
N ASP A 153 2.08 1.06 1.86
CA ASP A 153 3.09 1.80 2.61
C ASP A 153 4.34 1.92 1.75
N LEU A 154 4.92 3.12 1.69
CA LEU A 154 6.09 3.41 0.86
C LEU A 154 7.25 3.90 1.71
N CYS A 155 8.35 3.15 1.69
CA CYS A 155 9.62 3.54 2.29
C CYS A 155 10.62 3.90 1.18
N LEU A 156 10.71 5.18 0.87
CA LEU A 156 11.58 5.73 -0.14
C LEU A 156 12.98 5.91 0.43
N ARG A 157 13.96 5.21 -0.15
CA ARG A 157 15.39 5.31 0.18
C ARG A 157 16.16 5.67 -1.08
N LEU A 158 17.42 6.10 -0.91
CA LEU A 158 18.30 6.48 -2.03
C LEU A 158 18.32 5.44 -3.17
N ARG A 159 18.23 4.15 -2.82
CA ARG A 159 18.03 3.06 -3.78
C ARG A 159 16.70 2.38 -3.49
N LEU A 160 15.79 2.44 -4.45
CA LEU A 160 14.57 1.63 -4.46
C LEU A 160 14.95 0.17 -4.73
N ASN A 161 14.24 -0.77 -4.12
CA ASN A 161 14.39 -2.18 -4.46
C ASN A 161 13.64 -2.50 -5.77
N GLY A 162 13.80 -3.74 -6.24
CA GLY A 162 13.19 -4.20 -7.49
C GLY A 162 11.66 -4.08 -7.44
N GLU A 163 11.04 -4.46 -6.33
CA GLU A 163 9.60 -4.45 -6.14
C GLU A 163 9.03 -3.03 -6.15
N GLN A 164 9.67 -2.10 -5.44
CA GLN A 164 9.28 -0.69 -5.42
C GLN A 164 9.42 -0.05 -6.80
N THR A 165 10.52 -0.36 -7.51
CA THR A 165 10.74 0.18 -8.86
C THR A 165 9.67 -0.34 -9.82
N CYS A 166 9.43 -1.66 -9.82
CA CYS A 166 8.37 -2.32 -10.56
C CYS A 166 6.99 -1.71 -10.24
N PHE A 167 6.65 -1.57 -8.96
CA PHE A 167 5.39 -1.01 -8.51
C PHE A 167 5.19 0.43 -9.00
N LEU A 168 6.17 1.31 -8.82
CA LEU A 168 6.07 2.70 -9.23
C LEU A 168 5.92 2.84 -10.76
N GLN A 169 6.65 2.03 -11.53
CA GLN A 169 6.47 1.97 -12.99
C GLN A 169 5.08 1.48 -13.38
N TRP A 170 4.59 0.43 -12.74
CA TRP A 170 3.27 -0.14 -12.99
C TRP A 170 2.17 0.89 -12.71
N VAL A 171 2.24 1.57 -11.57
CA VAL A 171 1.29 2.62 -11.19
C VAL A 171 1.34 3.80 -12.16
N GLN A 172 2.53 4.27 -12.54
CA GLN A 172 2.69 5.42 -13.42
C GLN A 172 1.96 5.24 -14.76
N GLN A 173 2.02 4.02 -15.31
CA GLN A 173 1.34 3.65 -16.56
C GLN A 173 -0.19 3.54 -16.42
N ARG A 174 -0.72 3.46 -15.20
CA ARG A 174 -2.13 3.14 -14.90
C ARG A 174 -2.82 4.16 -13.99
N LYS A 175 -2.23 5.34 -13.83
CA LYS A 175 -2.72 6.41 -12.93
C LYS A 175 -4.20 6.76 -13.13
N ASP A 176 -4.72 6.61 -14.34
CA ASP A 176 -6.11 6.95 -14.69
C ASP A 176 -7.12 5.84 -14.35
N PHE A 177 -6.65 4.67 -13.90
CA PHE A 177 -7.46 3.51 -13.51
C PHE A 177 -7.29 3.15 -12.03
N LEU A 178 -6.38 3.82 -11.31
CA LEU A 178 -6.03 3.48 -9.94
C LEU A 178 -6.38 4.61 -8.97
N GLN A 179 -7.00 4.25 -7.86
CA GLN A 179 -7.14 5.10 -6.69
C GLN A 179 -6.06 4.73 -5.68
N LEU A 180 -4.94 5.42 -5.74
CA LEU A 180 -3.83 5.20 -4.82
C LEU A 180 -4.12 5.84 -3.45
N HIS A 181 -3.82 5.09 -2.40
CA HIS A 181 -3.91 5.54 -1.02
C HIS A 181 -2.66 5.07 -0.28
N CYS A 182 -1.83 6.00 0.17
CA CYS A 182 -0.59 5.68 0.88
C CYS A 182 -0.81 5.92 2.37
N ILE A 183 -0.87 4.87 3.17
CA ILE A 183 -1.12 5.02 4.60
C ILE A 183 0.13 5.56 5.28
N ASN A 184 1.27 4.92 5.06
CA ASN A 184 2.54 5.37 5.61
C ASN A 184 3.58 5.65 4.52
N MET A 185 4.06 6.89 4.46
CA MET A 185 5.17 7.30 3.60
C MET A 185 6.39 7.67 4.45
N LYS A 186 7.51 6.99 4.21
CA LYS A 186 8.80 7.30 4.81
C LYS A 186 9.78 7.73 3.74
N ILE A 187 10.48 8.83 3.95
CA ILE A 187 11.44 9.37 2.98
C ILE A 187 12.81 9.53 3.64
N TRP A 188 13.81 8.83 3.10
CA TRP A 188 15.17 8.74 3.61
C TRP A 188 16.18 9.10 2.52
N THR A 189 16.91 10.22 2.68
CA THR A 189 18.03 10.59 1.81
C THR A 189 17.76 10.56 0.30
N VAL A 190 16.50 10.71 -0.11
CA VAL A 190 16.08 10.70 -1.53
C VAL A 190 16.16 12.11 -2.11
N PRO A 191 16.69 12.28 -3.34
CA PRO A 191 16.67 13.58 -4.01
C PRO A 191 15.25 14.14 -4.16
N MET A 192 15.10 15.46 -4.01
CA MET A 192 13.79 16.11 -4.08
C MET A 192 13.04 15.89 -5.40
N TYR A 193 13.75 15.74 -6.53
CA TYR A 193 13.09 15.53 -7.83
C TYR A 193 12.39 14.17 -7.86
N THR A 194 13.02 13.11 -7.36
CA THR A 194 12.43 11.76 -7.25
C THR A 194 11.22 11.77 -6.32
N VAL A 195 11.30 12.49 -5.19
CA VAL A 195 10.16 12.64 -4.27
C VAL A 195 8.98 13.33 -4.97
N LYS A 196 9.23 14.38 -5.76
CA LYS A 196 8.19 15.08 -6.53
C LYS A 196 7.59 14.19 -7.61
N GLU A 197 8.39 13.41 -8.33
CA GLU A 197 7.90 12.45 -9.32
C GLU A 197 6.95 11.45 -8.67
N ILE A 198 7.33 10.86 -7.54
CA ILE A 198 6.48 9.90 -6.83
C ILE A 198 5.18 10.56 -6.33
N LEU A 199 5.26 11.78 -5.79
CA LEU A 199 4.07 12.51 -5.31
C LEU A 199 3.19 13.06 -6.45
N SER A 200 3.69 13.12 -7.68
CA SER A 200 2.85 13.38 -8.86
C SER A 200 1.92 12.21 -9.16
N VAL A 201 2.31 11.00 -8.75
CA VAL A 201 1.54 9.76 -8.87
C VAL A 201 0.66 9.57 -7.64
N PHE A 202 1.28 9.66 -6.44
CA PHE A 202 0.60 9.56 -5.15
C PHE A 202 0.16 10.94 -4.68
N HIS A 203 -1.09 11.31 -5.01
CA HIS A 203 -1.64 12.60 -4.62
C HIS A 203 -1.45 12.86 -3.10
N PRO A 204 -0.77 13.95 -2.69
CA PRO A 204 -0.40 14.18 -1.29
C PRO A 204 -1.58 14.17 -0.31
N GLY A 205 -2.78 14.57 -0.77
CA GLY A 205 -4.00 14.56 0.05
C GLY A 205 -4.45 13.17 0.52
N ARG A 206 -3.88 12.08 0.00
CA ARG A 206 -4.20 10.69 0.40
C ARG A 206 -3.08 10.00 1.19
N ILE A 207 -2.20 10.81 1.80
CA ILE A 207 -1.15 10.35 2.71
C ILE A 207 -1.63 10.58 4.15
N GLU A 208 -1.60 9.54 4.98
CA GLU A 208 -2.06 9.62 6.38
C GLU A 208 -0.90 9.74 7.38
N GLU A 209 0.23 9.09 7.11
CA GLU A 209 1.44 9.18 7.92
C GLU A 209 2.63 9.56 7.05
N LEU A 210 3.42 10.54 7.50
CA LEU A 210 4.64 10.98 6.85
C LEU A 210 5.80 10.97 7.83
N GLU A 211 6.90 10.32 7.45
CA GLU A 211 8.17 10.32 8.17
C GLU A 211 9.27 10.88 7.26
N LEU A 212 9.76 12.08 7.55
CA LEU A 212 10.92 12.66 6.88
C LEU A 212 12.17 12.46 7.74
N ASN A 213 13.12 11.69 7.21
CA ASN A 213 14.37 11.36 7.90
C ASN A 213 15.58 11.77 7.07
N THR A 214 16.64 12.21 7.76
CA THR A 214 18.06 12.24 7.31
C THR A 214 18.34 12.81 5.89
N GLY A 215 19.30 13.73 5.78
CA GLY A 215 19.65 14.34 4.48
C GLY A 215 18.70 15.43 4.02
N TRP A 216 17.80 15.87 4.91
CA TRP A 216 17.03 17.09 4.75
C TRP A 216 17.73 18.21 5.52
N ASP A 217 17.83 19.37 4.89
CA ASP A 217 18.21 20.62 5.53
C ASP A 217 17.00 21.59 5.55
N VAL A 218 17.10 22.68 6.31
CA VAL A 218 16.00 23.65 6.46
C VAL A 218 15.55 24.20 5.10
N SER A 219 16.47 24.38 4.14
CA SER A 219 16.12 24.87 2.81
C SER A 219 15.37 23.85 1.96
N THR A 220 15.76 22.59 2.04
CA THR A 220 15.14 21.46 1.35
C THR A 220 13.76 21.20 1.94
N LEU A 221 13.63 21.25 3.26
CA LEU A 221 12.34 21.18 3.93
C LEU A 221 11.43 22.35 3.53
N ALA A 222 11.93 23.58 3.49
CA ALA A 222 11.15 24.75 3.07
C ALA A 222 10.71 24.67 1.59
N ARG A 223 11.50 24.06 0.71
CA ARG A 223 11.09 23.76 -0.67
C ARG A 223 10.00 22.69 -0.74
N PHE A 224 9.99 21.75 0.21
CA PHE A 224 9.00 20.69 0.30
C PHE A 224 7.73 21.09 1.05
N ALA A 225 7.81 22.12 1.89
CA ALA A 225 6.72 22.62 2.71
C ALA A 225 5.38 22.75 1.95
N PRO A 226 5.31 23.34 0.74
CA PRO A 226 4.04 23.42 0.01
C PRO A 226 3.37 22.06 -0.21
N CYS A 227 4.14 20.99 -0.38
CA CYS A 227 3.62 19.63 -0.52
C CYS A 227 3.04 19.11 0.81
N ILE A 228 3.74 19.36 1.94
CA ILE A 228 3.21 19.04 3.28
C ILE A 228 1.85 19.72 3.47
N GLY A 229 1.72 21.00 3.10
CA GLY A 229 0.46 21.75 3.20
C GLY A 229 -0.68 21.23 2.31
N GLN A 230 -0.40 20.32 1.36
CA GLN A 230 -1.42 19.63 0.54
C GLN A 230 -1.89 18.31 1.17
N MET A 231 -1.20 17.80 2.19
CA MET A 231 -1.51 16.53 2.85
C MET A 231 -2.65 16.69 3.86
N ARG A 232 -3.86 16.94 3.34
CA ARG A 232 -5.04 17.24 4.17
C ARG A 232 -5.50 16.08 5.05
N SER A 233 -5.15 14.84 4.70
CA SER A 233 -5.47 13.63 5.46
C SER A 233 -4.38 13.22 6.45
N LEU A 234 -3.31 14.01 6.60
CA LEU A 234 -2.17 13.65 7.42
C LEU A 234 -2.53 13.64 8.90
N ARG A 235 -2.45 12.47 9.52
CA ARG A 235 -2.72 12.21 10.95
C ARG A 235 -1.46 12.13 11.78
N LYS A 236 -0.37 11.62 11.19
CA LYS A 236 0.91 11.49 11.86
C LYS A 236 2.02 12.11 11.03
N PHE A 237 2.75 13.03 11.63
CA PHE A 237 3.91 13.65 10.99
C PHE A 237 5.13 13.52 11.89
N SER A 238 6.22 12.98 11.32
CA SER A 238 7.47 12.77 12.03
C SER A 238 8.62 13.40 11.25
N LEU A 239 9.40 14.22 11.94
CA LEU A 239 10.60 14.85 11.45
C LEU A 239 11.78 14.34 12.28
N ALA A 240 12.78 13.73 11.65
CA ALA A 240 13.95 13.25 12.36
C ALA A 240 15.27 13.60 11.67
N ARG A 241 16.23 14.06 12.47
CA ARG A 241 17.62 14.32 12.05
C ARG A 241 17.71 15.26 10.83
N ILE A 242 16.95 16.35 10.86
CA ILE A 242 17.01 17.40 9.84
C ILE A 242 18.12 18.36 10.24
N CYS A 243 19.13 18.49 9.38
CA CYS A 243 20.29 19.32 9.64
C CYS A 243 19.92 20.80 9.52
N ARG A 244 20.57 21.63 10.35
CA ARG A 244 20.58 23.07 10.10
C ARG A 244 21.35 23.32 8.80
N ASN A 245 20.91 24.29 8.01
CA ASN A 245 21.64 24.66 6.79
C ASN A 245 23.05 25.14 7.20
N THR A 246 24.10 24.57 6.60
CA THR A 246 25.47 25.11 6.71
C THR A 246 25.65 26.26 5.73
N PHE A 247 24.88 27.33 5.89
CA PHE A 247 25.15 28.55 5.14
C PHE A 247 26.44 29.18 5.68
N ARG A 248 27.43 29.37 4.80
CA ARG A 248 28.65 30.12 5.11
C ARG A 248 28.28 31.47 5.75
N ILE A 249 28.86 31.72 6.91
CA ILE A 249 28.50 32.72 7.93
C ILE A 249 28.34 34.14 7.34
N GLY A 250 27.20 34.79 7.60
CA GLY A 250 26.93 36.21 7.31
C GLY A 250 25.50 36.62 7.69
N THR A 251 25.23 37.87 8.08
CA THR A 251 23.90 38.33 8.59
C THR A 251 22.73 38.07 7.62
N ARG A 252 22.96 38.15 6.31
CA ARG A 252 21.97 37.78 5.27
C ARG A 252 21.52 36.31 5.30
N THR A 253 22.22 35.43 6.00
CA THR A 253 21.89 33.99 6.05
C THR A 253 20.89 33.67 7.15
N ALA A 254 20.92 34.37 8.29
CA ALA A 254 19.95 34.22 9.37
C ALA A 254 18.54 34.59 8.89
N ASP A 255 18.39 35.74 8.21
CA ASP A 255 17.10 36.16 7.64
C ASP A 255 16.54 35.18 6.59
N ARG A 256 17.43 34.53 5.83
CA ARG A 256 17.06 33.52 4.85
C ARG A 256 16.62 32.22 5.50
N GLU A 257 17.30 31.80 6.55
CA GLU A 257 16.93 30.63 7.34
C GLU A 257 15.58 30.85 8.02
N GLU A 258 15.40 31.99 8.68
CA GLU A 258 14.14 32.36 9.33
C GLU A 258 12.97 32.37 8.34
N ARG A 259 13.18 32.88 7.12
CA ARG A 259 12.20 32.81 6.04
C ARG A 259 11.87 31.38 5.62
N CYS A 260 12.85 30.48 5.61
CA CYS A 260 12.63 29.06 5.33
C CYS A 260 11.84 28.39 6.46
N ILE A 261 12.18 28.68 7.72
CA ILE A 261 11.49 28.19 8.90
C ILE A 261 10.02 28.64 8.89
N SER A 262 9.78 29.93 8.67
CA SER A 262 8.44 30.52 8.54
C SER A 262 7.60 29.83 7.45
N LYS A 263 8.20 29.47 6.31
CA LYS A 263 7.50 28.73 5.23
C LYS A 263 7.05 27.35 5.67
N VAL A 264 7.86 26.65 6.47
CA VAL A 264 7.54 25.32 7.02
C VAL A 264 6.42 25.45 8.05
N ILE A 265 6.57 26.37 9.01
CA ILE A 265 5.58 26.61 10.08
C ILE A 265 4.21 26.94 9.49
N ALA A 266 4.15 27.79 8.46
CA ALA A 266 2.90 28.20 7.83
C ALA A 266 2.05 27.01 7.32
N GLN A 267 2.66 25.85 7.04
CA GLN A 267 1.92 24.69 6.55
C GLN A 267 1.19 23.92 7.65
N PHE A 268 1.65 24.00 8.91
CA PHE A 268 0.99 23.32 10.02
C PHE A 268 -0.46 23.78 10.21
N SER A 269 -0.73 25.06 9.94
CA SER A 269 -2.11 25.60 9.95
C SER A 269 -3.06 24.92 8.96
N LYS A 270 -2.54 24.21 7.95
CA LYS A 270 -3.33 23.50 6.93
C LYS A 270 -3.51 22.01 7.25
N LEU A 271 -2.83 21.50 8.28
CA LEU A 271 -2.83 20.09 8.66
C LEU A 271 -3.93 19.81 9.69
N HIS A 272 -5.18 20.04 9.30
CA HIS A 272 -6.33 19.97 10.22
C HIS A 272 -6.62 18.57 10.80
N CYS A 273 -6.11 17.52 10.18
CA CYS A 273 -6.27 16.14 10.65
C CYS A 273 -5.08 15.62 11.49
N LEU A 274 -4.05 16.46 11.72
CA LEU A 274 -2.84 16.05 12.41
C LEU A 274 -3.13 15.77 13.90
N GLN A 275 -2.85 14.55 14.32
CA GLN A 275 -3.07 14.06 15.69
C GLN A 275 -1.76 13.79 16.41
N HIS A 276 -0.72 13.40 15.66
CA HIS A 276 0.58 13.03 16.23
C HIS A 276 1.71 13.75 15.50
N LEU A 277 2.48 14.53 16.26
CA LEU A 277 3.67 15.21 15.78
C LEU A 277 4.89 14.74 16.56
N SER A 278 5.87 14.19 15.85
CA SER A 278 7.16 13.79 16.42
C SER A 278 8.29 14.62 15.80
N MET A 279 9.15 15.17 16.65
CA MET A 279 10.34 15.91 16.25
C MET A 279 11.54 15.38 17.00
N ASN A 280 12.43 14.69 16.30
CA ASN A 280 13.65 14.12 16.87
C ASN A 280 14.90 14.80 16.28
N GLY A 281 15.66 15.49 17.12
CA GLY A 281 16.86 16.22 16.67
C GLY A 281 16.54 17.41 15.76
N ILE A 282 15.42 18.10 16.01
CA ILE A 282 14.98 19.28 15.25
C ILE A 282 15.16 20.54 16.11
N TYR A 283 16.33 21.16 16.02
CA TYR A 283 16.67 22.31 16.88
C TYR A 283 16.15 23.65 16.35
N PHE A 284 15.99 23.80 15.03
CA PHE A 284 15.61 25.07 14.41
C PHE A 284 14.14 25.46 14.60
N LEU A 285 13.30 24.56 15.14
CA LEU A 285 11.90 24.85 15.46
C LEU A 285 11.67 25.18 16.94
N LYS A 286 12.72 25.15 17.77
CA LYS A 286 12.62 25.28 19.23
C LYS A 286 11.83 26.52 19.66
N ASP A 287 12.13 27.66 19.05
CA ASP A 287 11.52 28.95 19.43
C ASP A 287 10.15 29.19 18.76
N HIS A 288 9.70 28.26 17.91
CA HIS A 288 8.45 28.38 17.13
C HIS A 288 7.36 27.38 17.53
N MET A 289 7.57 26.58 18.59
CA MET A 289 6.62 25.52 18.99
C MET A 289 5.21 26.04 19.25
N LYS A 290 5.06 27.26 19.79
CA LYS A 290 3.76 27.92 20.01
C LYS A 290 2.97 28.20 18.73
N GLN A 291 3.64 28.27 17.58
CA GLN A 291 3.00 28.48 16.28
C GLN A 291 2.60 27.15 15.63
N ILE A 292 3.26 26.06 16.03
CA ILE A 292 3.07 24.71 15.47
C ILE A 292 1.94 23.95 16.20
N LEU A 293 1.85 24.09 17.52
CA LEU A 293 0.92 23.34 18.37
C LEU A 293 -0.44 24.04 18.58
N ARG A 294 -0.87 24.88 17.63
CA ARG A 294 -2.13 25.63 17.72
C ARG A 294 -3.32 24.81 17.24
#